data_AF-A0A177QQG3-F1
#
_entry.id   AF-A0A177QQG3-F1
#
_cell.length_a   1.000
_cell.length_b   1.000
_cell.length_c   1.000
_cell.angle_alpha   90.00
_cell.angle_beta   90.00
_cell.angle_gamma   90.00
#
_symmetry.space_group_name_H-M   'P 1'
#
loop_
_entity.id
_entity.type
_entity.pdbx_description
1 polymer ?
#
loop_
_entity_poly.entity_id
_entity_poly.type
_entity_poly.pdbx_seq_one_letter_code
_entity_poly.pdbx_strand_id
1 'polypeptide(L)'
;MNNLQTIRSVEGKPEYVLLPIGVYNLLRDQIGLALKSKHNICDYVPFEVKDYVDNPIALARIHAGLTQEELAKRMKVTQAYISKLEKQDKVTAKVVKKVKEAIDKFK
;
A
#
# COMPACT_ATOMS: atom_id res chain seq x y z
N MET A 1 -38.36 2.72 -21.87
CA MET A 1 -37.58 3.64 -21.01
C MET A 1 -36.96 2.81 -19.89
N ASN A 2 -35.63 2.64 -19.88
CA ASN A 2 -34.97 1.99 -18.74
C ASN A 2 -34.87 3.00 -17.60
N ASN A 3 -35.75 2.88 -16.62
CA ASN A 3 -35.69 3.70 -15.42
C ASN A 3 -34.56 3.16 -14.54
N LEU A 4 -33.49 3.92 -14.36
CA LEU A 4 -32.41 3.54 -13.44
C LEU A 4 -32.95 3.60 -12.01
N GLN A 5 -32.80 2.50 -11.26
CA GLN A 5 -33.22 2.47 -9.87
C GLN A 5 -32.28 3.33 -9.04
N THR A 6 -32.84 4.22 -8.22
CA THR A 6 -32.07 5.09 -7.32
C THR A 6 -32.29 4.70 -5.87
N ILE A 7 -31.24 4.82 -5.06
CA ILE A 7 -31.28 4.71 -3.60
C ILE A 7 -31.24 6.13 -3.05
N ARG A 8 -32.15 6.43 -2.13
CA ARG A 8 -32.29 7.78 -1.55
C ARG A 8 -31.60 7.85 -0.20
N SER A 9 -31.08 9.03 0.13
CA SER A 9 -30.55 9.35 1.45
C SER A 9 -31.66 9.42 2.50
N VAL A 10 -31.26 9.57 3.77
CA VAL A 10 -32.19 9.81 4.90
C VAL A 10 -33.04 11.07 4.73
N GLU A 11 -32.58 12.03 3.92
CA GLU A 11 -33.31 13.25 3.56
C GLU A 11 -34.24 13.06 2.34
N GLY A 12 -34.33 11.85 1.80
CA GLY A 12 -35.16 11.51 0.64
C GLY A 12 -34.58 11.96 -0.71
N LYS A 13 -33.36 12.48 -0.76
CA LYS A 13 -32.69 12.88 -2.01
C LYS A 13 -32.02 11.67 -2.67
N PRO A 14 -32.02 11.55 -4.01
CA PRO A 14 -31.31 10.46 -4.69
C PRO A 14 -29.81 10.58 -4.41
N GLU A 15 -29.23 9.53 -3.83
CA GLU A 15 -27.84 9.49 -3.38
C GLU A 15 -27.01 8.52 -4.22
N TYR A 16 -27.58 7.37 -4.56
CA TYR A 16 -26.94 6.37 -5.42
C TYR A 16 -27.87 5.92 -6.54
N VAL A 17 -27.27 5.36 -7.60
CA VAL A 17 -27.98 4.77 -8.74
C VAL A 17 -27.45 3.37 -9.01
N LEU A 18 -28.35 2.44 -9.31
CA LEU A 18 -28.00 1.07 -9.70
C LEU A 18 -27.79 1.02 -11.21
N LEU A 19 -26.60 0.57 -11.62
CA LEU A 19 -26.22 0.40 -13.01
C LEU A 19 -26.07 -1.09 -13.33
N PRO A 20 -26.58 -1.56 -14.49
CA PRO A 20 -26.22 -2.87 -15.01
C PRO A 20 -24.69 -2.99 -15.14
N ILE A 21 -24.14 -4.16 -14.79
CA ILE A 21 -22.69 -4.35 -14.70
C ILE A 21 -21.93 -4.03 -16.01
N GLY A 22 -22.55 -4.30 -17.17
CA GLY A 22 -21.97 -3.95 -18.48
C GLY A 22 -21.83 -2.44 -18.70
N VAL A 23 -22.82 -1.66 -18.25
CA VAL A 23 -22.78 -0.19 -18.32
C VAL A 23 -21.75 0.38 -17.34
N TYR A 24 -21.70 -0.17 -16.13
CA TYR A 24 -20.68 0.20 -15.15
C TYR A 24 -19.27 -0.04 -15.69
N ASN A 25 -19.00 -1.22 -16.26
CA ASN A 25 -17.68 -1.55 -16.80
C ASN A 25 -17.27 -0.61 -17.94
N LEU A 26 -18.20 -0.20 -18.80
CA LEU A 26 -17.94 0.76 -19.88
C LEU A 26 -17.57 2.16 -19.36
N LEU A 27 -18.15 2.56 -18.22
CA LEU A 27 -17.97 3.90 -17.64
C LEU A 27 -16.98 3.93 -16.47
N ARG A 28 -16.43 2.79 -16.06
CA ARG A 28 -15.64 2.63 -14.84
C ARG A 28 -14.51 3.64 -14.72
N ASP A 29 -13.77 3.86 -15.79
CA ASP A 29 -12.61 4.76 -15.78
C ASP A 29 -13.05 6.22 -15.61
N GLN A 30 -14.12 6.63 -16.29
CA GLN A 30 -14.69 7.97 -16.17
C GLN A 30 -15.25 8.21 -14.77
N ILE A 31 -15.97 7.22 -14.21
CA ILE A 31 -16.47 7.25 -12.83
C ILE A 31 -15.29 7.35 -11.86
N GLY A 32 -14.24 6.56 -12.04
CA GLY A 32 -13.04 6.60 -11.20
C GLY A 32 -12.32 7.94 -11.22
N LEU A 33 -12.19 8.57 -12.38
CA LEU A 33 -11.63 9.92 -12.51
C LEU A 33 -12.48 10.98 -11.81
N ALA A 34 -13.81 10.93 -11.98
CA ALA A 34 -14.73 11.86 -11.33
C ALA A 34 -14.78 11.67 -9.80
N LEU A 35 -14.60 10.44 -9.30
CA LEU A 35 -14.51 10.16 -7.87
C LEU A 35 -13.19 10.68 -7.27
N LYS A 36 -12.08 10.56 -7.99
CA LYS A 36 -10.77 11.10 -7.57
C LYS A 36 -10.77 12.63 -7.49
N SER A 37 -11.51 13.32 -8.35
CA SER A 37 -11.61 14.78 -8.31
C SER A 37 -12.57 15.31 -7.25
N LYS A 38 -13.57 14.50 -6.84
CA LYS A 38 -14.54 14.86 -5.79
C LYS A 38 -14.06 14.56 -4.37
N HIS A 39 -13.32 13.47 -4.18
CA HIS A 39 -12.68 13.23 -2.89
C HIS A 39 -11.51 14.19 -2.78
N ASN A 40 -11.70 15.28 -2.02
CA ASN A 40 -10.55 15.98 -1.46
C ASN A 40 -9.66 14.91 -0.81
N ILE A 41 -8.38 14.95 -1.14
CA ILE A 41 -7.31 14.07 -0.63
C ILE A 41 -7.28 14.02 0.93
N CYS A 42 -8.06 14.88 1.59
CA CYS A 42 -8.17 15.04 3.03
C CYS A 42 -8.66 13.80 3.80
N ASP A 43 -9.54 12.96 3.22
CA ASP A 43 -10.04 11.75 3.91
C ASP A 43 -9.21 10.49 3.60
N TYR A 44 -8.36 10.55 2.56
CA TYR A 44 -7.42 9.49 2.25
C TYR A 44 -6.11 9.76 2.97
N VAL A 45 -5.92 9.13 4.13
CA VAL A 45 -4.61 9.14 4.79
C VAL A 45 -3.70 8.14 4.05
N PRO A 46 -2.60 8.59 3.44
CA PRO A 46 -1.65 7.67 2.83
C PRO A 46 -1.11 6.69 3.87
N PHE A 47 -1.11 5.40 3.57
CA PHE A 47 -0.48 4.40 4.43
C PHE A 47 1.04 4.56 4.34
N GLU A 48 1.64 5.24 5.31
CA GLU A 48 3.09 5.35 5.43
C GLU A 48 3.62 4.26 6.36
N VAL A 49 4.38 3.31 5.80
CA VAL A 49 4.94 2.16 6.54
C VAL A 49 5.77 2.59 7.76
N LYS A 50 6.39 3.78 7.68
CA LYS A 50 7.19 4.37 8.76
C LYS A 50 6.39 4.61 10.05
N ASP A 51 5.06 4.74 9.96
CA ASP A 51 4.20 4.96 11.11
C ASP A 51 3.92 3.67 11.90
N TYR A 52 4.31 2.52 11.35
CA TYR A 52 4.04 1.19 11.90
C TYR A 52 5.30 0.33 12.08
N VAL A 53 6.45 0.79 11.58
CA VAL A 53 7.70 0.02 11.56
C VAL A 53 8.86 0.89 12.03
N ASP A 54 9.25 0.73 13.29
CA ASP A 54 10.38 1.46 13.89
C ASP A 54 11.74 0.96 13.39
N ASN A 55 11.81 -0.31 12.99
CA ASN A 55 13.08 -0.93 12.62
C ASN A 55 13.52 -0.48 11.21
N PRO A 56 14.70 0.16 11.07
CA PRO A 56 15.16 0.71 9.79
C PRO A 56 15.48 -0.38 8.75
N ILE A 57 15.78 -1.61 9.18
CA ILE A 57 16.01 -2.75 8.28
C ILE A 57 14.68 -3.21 7.69
N ALA A 58 13.67 -3.42 8.55
CA ALA A 58 12.34 -3.82 8.11
C ALA A 58 11.73 -2.78 7.16
N LEU A 59 11.88 -1.49 7.49
CA LEU A 59 11.43 -0.39 6.65
C LEU A 59 12.11 -0.40 5.28
N ALA A 60 13.45 -0.51 5.23
CA ALA A 60 14.19 -0.58 3.96
C ALA A 60 13.77 -1.81 3.12
N ARG A 61 13.55 -2.96 3.76
CA ARG A 61 13.10 -4.18 3.09
C ARG A 61 11.70 -4.02 2.48
N ILE A 62 10.75 -3.45 3.23
CA ILE A 62 9.37 -3.25 2.75
C ILE A 62 9.34 -2.24 1.61
N HIS A 63 10.08 -1.14 1.70
CA HIS A 63 10.22 -0.18 0.59
C HIS A 63 10.84 -0.78 -0.66
N ALA A 64 11.71 -1.79 -0.50
CA ALA A 64 12.28 -2.54 -1.62
C ALA A 64 11.37 -3.67 -2.14
N GLY A 65 10.22 -3.91 -1.52
CA GLY A 65 9.30 -4.99 -1.90
C GLY A 65 9.84 -6.40 -1.65
N LEU A 66 10.77 -6.57 -0.71
CA LEU A 66 11.43 -7.85 -0.47
C LEU A 66 10.84 -8.61 0.73
N THR A 67 10.85 -9.93 0.63
CA THR A 67 10.63 -10.82 1.78
C THR A 67 11.90 -10.94 2.63
N GLN A 68 11.77 -11.41 3.88
CA GLN A 68 12.93 -11.65 4.75
C GLN A 68 13.88 -12.70 4.16
N GLU A 69 13.34 -13.72 3.48
CA GLU A 69 14.12 -14.76 2.81
C GLU A 69 14.92 -14.21 1.63
N GLU A 70 14.33 -13.35 0.81
CA GLU A 70 15.02 -12.74 -0.32
C GLU A 70 16.14 -11.82 0.13
N LEU A 71 15.90 -11.00 1.17
CA LEU A 71 16.94 -10.18 1.76
C LEU A 71 18.07 -11.05 2.34
N ALA A 72 17.72 -12.14 3.02
CA ALA A 72 18.68 -13.09 3.57
C ALA A 72 19.54 -13.73 2.48
N LYS A 73 18.94 -14.15 1.36
CA LYS A 73 19.63 -14.67 0.17
C LYS A 73 20.60 -13.63 -0.41
N ARG A 74 20.18 -12.38 -0.57
CA ARG A 74 21.03 -11.27 -1.08
C ARG A 74 22.21 -10.99 -0.16
N MET A 75 22.00 -11.08 1.15
CA MET A 75 23.04 -10.86 2.17
C MET A 75 23.87 -12.11 2.50
N LYS A 76 23.54 -13.27 1.94
CA LYS A 76 24.16 -14.58 2.25
C LYS A 76 24.12 -14.92 3.75
N VAL A 77 22.99 -14.63 4.39
CA VAL A 77 22.71 -14.93 5.80
C VAL A 77 21.45 -15.78 5.93
N THR A 78 21.12 -16.23 7.14
CA THR A 78 19.87 -16.98 7.37
C THR A 78 18.68 -16.05 7.52
N GLN A 79 17.48 -16.51 7.15
CA GLN A 79 16.24 -15.75 7.35
C GLN A 79 15.99 -15.47 8.84
N ALA A 80 16.33 -16.42 9.73
CA ALA A 80 16.27 -16.22 11.18
C ALA A 80 17.15 -15.06 11.67
N TYR A 81 18.31 -14.82 11.04
CA TYR A 81 19.16 -13.67 11.37
C TYR A 81 18.49 -12.34 11.00
N ILE A 82 17.86 -12.25 9.83
CA ILE A 82 17.07 -11.07 9.44
C ILE A 82 15.89 -10.86 10.38
N SER A 83 15.16 -11.93 10.72
CA SER A 83 14.04 -11.86 11.68
C SER A 83 14.50 -11.34 13.04
N LYS A 84 15.66 -11.79 13.53
CA LYS A 84 16.26 -11.29 14.77
C LYS A 84 16.63 -9.81 14.67
N LEU A 85 17.22 -9.38 13.55
CA LEU A 85 17.59 -7.99 13.32
C LEU A 85 16.37 -7.06 13.27
N GLU A 86 15.27 -7.50 12.65
CA GLU A 86 14.03 -6.71 12.56
C GLU A 86 13.29 -6.59 13.90
N LYS A 87 13.50 -7.54 14.83
CA LYS A 87 12.92 -7.52 16.18
C LYS A 87 13.76 -6.74 17.20
N GLN A 88 14.98 -6.32 16.85
CA GLN A 88 15.84 -5.57 17.76
C GLN A 88 15.48 -4.08 17.72
N ASP A 89 15.35 -3.46 18.89
CA ASP A 89 15.10 -2.01 19.02
C ASP A 89 16.28 -1.16 18.53
N LYS A 90 17.50 -1.67 18.71
CA LYS A 90 18.73 -0.98 18.34
C LYS A 90 19.50 -1.77 17.30
N VAL A 91 19.56 -1.22 16.10
CA VAL A 91 20.37 -1.74 15.00
C VAL A 91 21.57 -0.82 14.78
N THR A 92 22.77 -1.38 14.72
CA THR A 92 23.98 -0.60 14.43
C THR A 92 23.96 -0.05 13.00
N ALA A 93 24.39 1.20 12.81
CA ALA A 93 24.50 1.86 11.50
C ALA A 93 25.27 1.04 10.45
N LYS A 94 26.27 0.27 10.88
CA LYS A 94 27.05 -0.65 10.02
C LYS A 94 26.18 -1.72 9.37
N VAL A 95 25.20 -2.26 10.09
CA VAL A 95 24.28 -3.30 9.57
C VAL A 95 23.28 -2.67 8.62
N VAL A 96 22.71 -1.51 8.98
CA VAL A 96 21.81 -0.75 8.10
C VAL A 96 22.46 -0.42 6.76
N LYS A 97 23.73 0.01 6.78
CA LYS A 97 24.49 0.29 5.55
C LYS A 97 24.64 -0.96 4.67
N LYS A 98 25.02 -2.10 5.25
CA LYS A 98 25.12 -3.37 4.51
C LYS A 98 23.79 -3.82 3.91
N VAL A 99 22.69 -3.63 4.63
CA VAL A 99 21.34 -3.96 4.14
C VAL A 99 21.00 -3.09 2.92
N LYS A 100 21.24 -1.77 2.99
CA LYS A 100 21.03 -0.87 1.85
C LYS A 100 21.88 -1.27 0.64
N GLU A 101 23.17 -1.54 0.84
CA GLU A 101 24.06 -2.01 -0.23
C GLU A 101 23.56 -3.32 -0.87
N ALA A 102 23.04 -4.26 -0.06
CA ALA A 102 22.48 -5.52 -0.56
C ALA A 102 21.14 -5.34 -1.31
N ILE A 103 20.39 -4.28 -1.03
CA ILE A 103 19.17 -3.93 -1.75
C ILE A 103 19.51 -3.25 -3.08
N ASP A 104 20.38 -2.25 -3.06
CA ASP A 104 20.72 -1.42 -4.22
C ASP A 104 21.49 -2.20 -5.30
N LYS A 105 22.27 -3.21 -4.91
CA LYS A 105 23.04 -4.03 -5.86
C LYS A 105 22.18 -4.86 -6.84
N PHE A 106 20.87 -4.97 -6.58
CA PHE A 106 19.93 -5.78 -7.36
C PHE A 106 18.72 -4.96 -7.83
N LYS A 107 18.89 -3.64 -7.93
CA LYS A 107 17.93 -2.70 -8.49
C LYS A 107 18.32 -2.39 -9.92
#